data_AF-A0A7V2RLY8-F1
#
_entry.id   AF-A0A7V2RLY8-F1
#
_cell.length_a   1.000
_cell.length_b   1.000
_cell.length_c   1.000
_cell.angle_alpha   90.00
_cell.angle_beta   90.00
_cell.angle_gamma   90.00
#
_symmetry.space_group_name_H-M   'P 1'
#
loop_
_entity.id
_entity.type
_entity.pdbx_description
1 polymer ?
#
loop_
_entity_poly.entity_id
_entity_poly.type
_entity_poly.pdbx_seq_one_letter_code
_entity_poly.pdbx_strand_id
1 'polypeptide(L)'
;LSSIKNKIDMDLMNCPKEDIFKVFDEKITQVVIDADGKVVEGMKADDIDMKQEEKKPLKDRKYPVYIYNDGQKKYYLVAIRGNGLWDKIWGTIALEDDFNTIAGVTFDHVTETAGLGAEIKDNESFKAKFRGLKLFDDKGKYVSVAVVKGGVKDPKHQVDAIAGATLTSNGVTEMMKRGLAVYLPYFESLKKK
;
A
#
# COMPACT_ATOMS: atom_id res chain seq x y z
N LEU A 1 -8.34 4.40 3.73
CA LEU A 1 -8.43 5.82 3.30
C LEU A 1 -7.25 6.69 3.75
N SER A 2 -6.64 6.45 4.91
CA SER A 2 -5.52 7.27 5.41
C SER A 2 -4.34 7.43 4.43
N SER A 3 -4.07 6.44 3.57
CA SER A 3 -3.04 6.51 2.52
C SER A 3 -3.33 7.57 1.44
N ILE A 4 -4.59 7.96 1.25
CA ILE A 4 -5.04 9.02 0.35
C ILE A 4 -5.65 10.21 1.10
N LYS A 5 -5.33 10.41 2.38
CA LYS A 5 -5.94 11.48 3.20
C LYS A 5 -5.89 12.85 2.51
N ASN A 6 -4.78 13.17 1.85
CA ASN A 6 -4.57 14.46 1.18
C ASN A 6 -5.26 14.57 -0.20
N LYS A 7 -5.92 13.51 -0.67
CA LYS A 7 -6.70 13.47 -1.92
C LYS A 7 -8.19 13.40 -1.67
N ILE A 8 -8.59 13.20 -0.41
CA ILE A 8 -9.98 13.24 0.00
C ILE A 8 -10.25 14.70 0.37
N ASP A 9 -11.25 15.30 -0.27
CA ASP A 9 -11.68 16.70 -0.06
C ASP A 9 -12.39 16.91 1.30
N MET A 10 -12.03 16.10 2.30
CA MET A 10 -12.66 16.01 3.60
C MET A 10 -11.57 15.74 4.65
N ASP A 11 -11.56 16.50 5.74
CA ASP A 11 -10.63 16.27 6.83
C ASP A 11 -11.02 15.00 7.61
N LEU A 12 -10.50 13.86 7.15
CA LEU A 12 -10.75 12.54 7.74
C LEU A 12 -10.34 12.42 9.22
N MET A 13 -9.55 13.36 9.76
CA MET A 13 -9.20 13.35 11.20
C MET A 13 -10.24 14.07 12.07
N ASN A 14 -11.03 14.99 11.51
CA ASN A 14 -12.01 15.81 12.24
C ASN A 14 -13.46 15.55 11.81
N CYS A 15 -13.69 14.63 10.87
CA CYS A 15 -15.02 14.25 10.41
C CYS A 15 -15.68 13.22 11.34
N PRO A 16 -16.98 13.32 11.65
CA PRO A 16 -17.72 12.28 12.36
C PRO A 16 -17.59 10.94 11.63
N LYS A 17 -17.42 9.84 12.37
CA LYS A 17 -17.22 8.50 11.78
C LYS A 17 -18.33 8.15 10.78
N GLU A 18 -19.57 8.54 11.06
CA GLU A 18 -20.76 8.31 10.21
C GLU A 18 -20.64 8.94 8.82
N ASP A 19 -20.03 10.13 8.71
CA ASP A 19 -19.82 10.81 7.42
C ASP A 19 -18.65 10.20 6.64
N ILE A 20 -17.65 9.68 7.34
CA ILE A 20 -16.57 8.88 6.73
C ILE A 20 -17.16 7.60 6.11
N PHE A 21 -18.12 6.94 6.77
CA PHE A 21 -18.78 5.74 6.25
C PHE A 21 -19.68 6.03 5.04
N LYS A 22 -20.38 7.17 4.99
CA LYS A 22 -21.16 7.55 3.80
C LYS A 22 -20.30 7.79 2.57
N VAL A 23 -19.19 8.53 2.73
CA VAL A 23 -18.22 8.73 1.64
C VAL A 23 -17.59 7.41 1.22
N PHE A 24 -17.37 6.49 2.17
CA PHE A 24 -16.86 5.15 1.92
C PHE A 24 -17.81 4.36 1.01
N ASP A 25 -19.09 4.26 1.36
CA ASP A 25 -20.05 3.44 0.60
C ASP A 25 -20.37 3.98 -0.79
N GLU A 26 -20.37 5.32 -0.97
CA GLU A 26 -20.70 5.92 -2.26
C GLU A 26 -19.52 5.97 -3.24
N LYS A 27 -18.29 6.14 -2.74
CA LYS A 27 -17.10 6.41 -3.57
C LYS A 27 -16.11 5.26 -3.64
N ILE A 28 -16.31 4.17 -2.89
CA ILE A 28 -15.39 3.04 -2.86
C ILE A 28 -16.02 1.80 -3.48
N THR A 29 -15.39 1.30 -4.53
CA THR A 29 -15.65 -0.04 -5.04
C THR A 29 -14.70 -1.03 -4.37
N GLN A 30 -15.25 -2.13 -3.87
CA GLN A 30 -14.48 -3.21 -3.27
C GLN A 30 -14.28 -4.34 -4.28
N VAL A 31 -13.05 -4.82 -4.40
CA VAL A 31 -12.68 -5.95 -5.26
C VAL A 31 -11.81 -6.90 -4.46
N VAL A 32 -12.02 -8.20 -4.65
CA VAL A 32 -11.15 -9.25 -4.13
C VAL A 32 -10.50 -9.95 -5.32
N ILE A 33 -9.19 -10.16 -5.26
CA ILE A 33 -8.46 -10.94 -6.26
C ILE A 33 -7.85 -12.18 -5.63
N ASP A 34 -7.63 -13.21 -6.44
CA ASP A 34 -6.83 -14.37 -6.07
C ASP A 34 -5.32 -14.14 -6.33
N ALA A 35 -4.52 -15.16 -6.05
CA ALA A 35 -3.07 -15.12 -6.22
C ALA A 35 -2.61 -14.95 -7.68
N ASP A 36 -3.47 -15.23 -8.66
CA ASP A 36 -3.20 -15.02 -10.09
C ASP A 36 -3.68 -13.63 -10.56
N GLY A 37 -4.23 -12.82 -9.65
CA GLY A 37 -4.79 -11.49 -9.94
C GLY A 37 -6.15 -11.53 -10.62
N LYS A 38 -6.87 -12.65 -10.58
CA LYS A 38 -8.24 -12.75 -11.10
C LYS A 38 -9.23 -12.28 -10.05
N VAL A 39 -10.25 -11.56 -10.48
CA VAL A 39 -11.36 -11.12 -9.61
C VAL A 39 -12.12 -12.34 -9.12
N VAL A 40 -12.41 -12.37 -7.82
CA VAL A 40 -13.24 -13.40 -7.20
C VAL A 40 -14.59 -12.80 -6.86
N GLU A 41 -15.63 -13.29 -7.55
CA GLU A 41 -16.99 -12.81 -7.40
C GLU A 41 -17.60 -13.20 -6.03
N GLY A 42 -18.54 -12.39 -5.55
CA GLY A 42 -19.29 -12.68 -4.33
C GLY A 42 -18.56 -12.41 -3.01
N MET A 43 -17.33 -11.87 -3.04
CA MET A 43 -16.60 -11.46 -1.83
C MET A 43 -16.39 -9.95 -1.77
N LYS A 44 -16.38 -9.40 -0.55
CA LYS A 44 -16.02 -8.01 -0.29
C LYS A 44 -14.59 -7.91 0.23
N ALA A 45 -13.92 -6.80 -0.08
CA ALA A 45 -12.56 -6.54 0.38
C ALA A 45 -12.49 -6.46 1.91
N ASP A 46 -13.54 -5.95 2.56
CA ASP A 46 -13.66 -5.87 4.01
C ASP A 46 -13.70 -7.23 4.72
N ASP A 47 -14.08 -8.30 4.01
CA ASP A 47 -14.11 -9.67 4.55
C ASP A 47 -12.70 -10.31 4.58
N ILE A 48 -11.71 -9.67 3.96
CA ILE A 48 -10.36 -10.24 3.81
C ILE A 48 -9.43 -9.79 4.94
N ASP A 49 -9.20 -10.69 5.90
CA ASP A 49 -8.16 -10.52 6.92
C ASP A 49 -6.79 -10.98 6.38
N MET A 50 -5.96 -10.01 6.00
CA MET A 50 -4.61 -10.25 5.51
C MET A 50 -3.70 -11.04 6.47
N LYS A 51 -3.94 -10.99 7.78
CA LYS A 51 -3.21 -11.81 8.77
C LYS A 51 -3.61 -13.28 8.70
N GLN A 52 -4.88 -13.59 8.39
CA GLN A 52 -5.31 -14.98 8.16
C GLN A 52 -4.89 -15.48 6.78
N GLU A 53 -4.99 -14.65 5.74
CA GLU A 53 -4.52 -14.99 4.39
C GLU A 53 -3.03 -15.36 4.38
N GLU A 54 -2.21 -14.65 5.17
CA GLU A 54 -0.78 -14.96 5.30
C GLU A 54 -0.49 -16.39 5.79
N LYS A 55 -1.41 -17.03 6.53
CA LYS A 55 -1.26 -18.40 7.01
C LYS A 55 -1.60 -19.46 5.96
N LYS A 56 -2.27 -19.06 4.87
CA LYS A 56 -2.65 -19.98 3.79
C LYS A 56 -1.49 -20.18 2.81
N PRO A 57 -1.48 -21.31 2.06
CA PRO A 57 -0.61 -21.46 0.90
C PRO A 57 -0.81 -20.32 -0.09
N LEU A 58 0.26 -19.85 -0.75
CA LEU A 58 0.21 -18.66 -1.62
C LEU A 58 -0.93 -18.71 -2.65
N LYS A 59 -1.11 -19.85 -3.31
CA LYS A 59 -2.16 -20.08 -4.32
C LYS A 59 -3.59 -19.91 -3.81
N ASP A 60 -3.81 -20.10 -2.51
CA ASP A 60 -5.14 -20.07 -1.89
C ASP A 60 -5.44 -18.70 -1.27
N ARG A 61 -4.48 -17.78 -1.31
CA ARG A 61 -4.63 -16.44 -0.74
C ARG A 61 -5.55 -15.57 -1.57
N LYS A 62 -6.28 -14.72 -0.87
CA LYS A 62 -7.08 -13.63 -1.43
C LYS A 62 -6.49 -12.30 -1.03
N TYR A 63 -6.68 -11.30 -1.89
CA TYR A 63 -6.09 -9.98 -1.71
C TYR A 63 -7.17 -8.91 -1.93
N PRO A 64 -7.36 -8.00 -0.96
CA PRO A 64 -8.32 -6.93 -1.08
C PRO A 64 -7.76 -5.80 -1.94
N VAL A 65 -8.63 -5.20 -2.74
CA VAL A 65 -8.39 -3.97 -3.49
C VAL A 65 -9.58 -3.04 -3.25
N TYR A 66 -9.30 -1.81 -2.84
CA TYR A 66 -10.30 -0.75 -2.76
C TYR A 66 -10.03 0.27 -3.86
N ILE A 67 -11.07 0.60 -4.62
CA ILE A 67 -10.99 1.60 -5.69
C ILE A 67 -11.77 2.82 -5.23
N TYR A 68 -11.06 3.89 -4.87
CA TYR A 68 -11.67 5.16 -4.51
C TYR A 68 -11.79 6.05 -5.75
N ASN A 69 -12.98 6.58 -6.01
CA ASN A 69 -13.22 7.55 -7.08
C ASN A 69 -13.52 8.92 -6.45
N ASP A 70 -12.64 9.91 -6.66
CA ASP A 70 -12.87 11.27 -6.15
C ASP A 70 -13.85 12.09 -7.02
N GLY A 71 -14.30 11.52 -8.16
CA GLY A 71 -15.14 12.15 -9.17
C GLY A 71 -14.35 12.60 -10.41
N GLN A 72 -13.02 12.70 -10.30
CA GLN A 72 -12.13 13.07 -11.40
C GLN A 72 -11.20 11.91 -11.79
N LYS A 73 -10.66 11.20 -10.80
CA LYS A 73 -9.75 10.08 -10.99
C LYS A 73 -9.98 8.96 -9.97
N LYS A 74 -9.43 7.80 -10.31
CA LYS A 74 -9.46 6.61 -9.46
C LYS A 74 -8.13 6.45 -8.73
N TYR A 75 -8.21 5.94 -7.50
CA TYR A 75 -7.07 5.50 -6.73
C TYR A 75 -7.28 4.05 -6.30
N TYR A 76 -6.22 3.25 -6.40
CA TYR A 76 -6.25 1.83 -6.09
C TYR A 76 -5.48 1.59 -4.82
N LEU A 77 -6.20 1.26 -3.74
CA LEU A 77 -5.64 0.99 -2.43
C LEU A 77 -5.49 -0.51 -2.26
N VAL A 78 -4.27 -0.94 -1.98
CA VAL A 78 -3.91 -2.36 -1.80
C VAL A 78 -3.23 -2.59 -0.48
N ALA A 79 -3.51 -3.74 0.14
CA ALA A 79 -2.97 -4.10 1.43
C ALA A 79 -1.73 -5.01 1.27
N ILE A 80 -0.63 -4.66 1.91
CA ILE A 80 0.61 -5.44 1.87
C ILE A 80 1.06 -5.78 3.28
N ARG A 81 1.72 -6.93 3.43
CA ARG A 81 2.21 -7.43 4.72
C ARG A 81 3.61 -8.03 4.56
N GLY A 82 4.44 -7.87 5.58
CA GLY A 82 5.83 -8.32 5.58
C GLY A 82 6.38 -8.50 6.98
N ASN A 83 7.70 -8.63 7.08
CA ASN A 83 8.41 -8.80 8.35
C ASN A 83 9.30 -7.57 8.58
N GLY A 84 9.19 -6.97 9.77
CA GLY A 84 10.11 -5.97 10.27
C GLY A 84 11.30 -6.61 10.99
N LEU A 85 11.87 -5.91 11.95
CA LEU A 85 12.94 -6.47 12.79
C LEU A 85 12.38 -7.51 13.76
N TRP A 86 11.36 -7.15 14.53
CA TRP A 86 10.87 -7.99 15.62
C TRP A 86 9.69 -8.86 15.20
N ASP A 87 8.78 -8.31 14.40
CA ASP A 87 7.52 -8.97 14.05
C ASP A 87 6.95 -8.38 12.75
N LYS A 88 5.68 -8.66 12.46
CA LYS A 88 4.98 -8.23 11.26
C LYS A 88 4.87 -6.72 11.17
N ILE A 89 5.09 -6.27 9.95
CA ILE A 89 4.73 -4.94 9.48
C ILE A 89 3.70 -5.09 8.37
N TRP A 90 2.87 -4.08 8.19
CA TRP A 90 1.91 -4.04 7.09
C TRP A 90 1.71 -2.61 6.61
N GLY A 91 1.09 -2.47 5.45
CA GLY A 91 0.75 -1.17 4.92
C GLY A 91 -0.39 -1.20 3.94
N THR A 92 -0.92 -0.01 3.69
CA THR A 92 -1.88 0.25 2.61
C THR A 92 -1.23 1.20 1.63
N ILE A 93 -1.07 0.76 0.39
CA ILE A 93 -0.46 1.55 -0.66
C ILE A 93 -1.55 2.01 -1.61
N ALA A 94 -1.63 3.31 -1.84
CA ALA A 94 -2.52 3.89 -2.82
C ALA A 94 -1.74 4.20 -4.10
N LEU A 95 -2.23 3.69 -5.23
CA LEU A 95 -1.72 3.99 -6.56
C LEU A 95 -2.69 4.92 -7.30
N GLU A 96 -2.14 5.77 -8.16
CA GLU A 96 -2.92 6.51 -9.14
C GLU A 96 -3.45 5.56 -10.24
N ASP A 97 -4.25 6.09 -11.15
CA ASP A 97 -4.91 5.34 -12.23
C ASP A 97 -3.95 4.81 -13.31
N ASP A 98 -2.69 5.28 -13.30
CA ASP A 98 -1.60 4.72 -14.11
C ASP A 98 -1.04 3.39 -13.58
N PHE A 99 -1.50 2.95 -12.39
CA PHE A 99 -1.03 1.75 -11.68
C PHE A 99 0.48 1.71 -11.42
N ASN A 100 1.14 2.87 -11.43
CA ASN A 100 2.58 3.01 -11.34
C ASN A 100 2.98 4.04 -10.28
N THR A 101 2.28 5.17 -10.24
CA THR A 101 2.60 6.29 -9.35
C THR A 101 1.94 6.09 -7.99
N ILE A 102 2.72 6.20 -6.92
CA ILE A 102 2.22 6.11 -5.54
C ILE A 102 1.54 7.43 -5.17
N ALA A 103 0.24 7.37 -4.91
CA ALA A 103 -0.54 8.49 -4.37
C ALA A 103 -0.27 8.71 -2.87
N GLY A 104 0.01 7.62 -2.14
CA GLY A 104 0.42 7.67 -0.74
C GLY A 104 0.42 6.31 -0.06
N VAL A 105 0.91 6.29 1.17
CA VAL A 105 1.14 5.06 1.94
C VAL A 105 0.73 5.25 3.39
N THR A 106 0.34 4.14 4.01
CA THR A 106 0.35 4.00 5.48
C THR A 106 1.05 2.72 5.85
N PHE A 107 1.75 2.73 6.98
CA PHE A 107 2.37 1.55 7.55
C PHE A 107 1.96 1.40 9.01
N ASP A 108 2.05 0.18 9.50
CA ASP A 108 1.85 -0.17 10.89
C ASP A 108 2.66 -1.44 11.21
N HIS A 109 2.75 -1.78 12.49
CA HIS A 109 3.61 -2.85 12.99
C HIS A 109 3.05 -3.46 14.27
N VAL A 110 3.51 -4.66 14.64
CA VAL A 110 3.17 -5.24 15.94
C VAL A 110 4.04 -4.62 17.05
N THR A 111 5.37 -4.77 16.98
CA THR A 111 6.28 -4.44 18.11
C THR A 111 7.60 -3.80 17.67
N GLU A 112 7.63 -3.05 16.57
CA GLU A 112 8.82 -2.27 16.24
C GLU A 112 9.12 -1.23 17.33
N THR A 113 10.39 -0.94 17.54
CA THR A 113 10.84 -0.09 18.66
C THR A 113 10.50 1.39 18.41
N ALA A 114 9.86 2.04 19.39
CA ALA A 114 9.54 3.47 19.36
C ALA A 114 10.78 4.34 19.13
N GLY A 115 10.68 5.35 18.27
CA GLY A 115 11.80 6.21 17.86
C GLY A 115 12.82 5.54 16.91
N LEU A 116 12.61 4.27 16.55
CA LEU A 116 13.40 3.53 15.57
C LEU A 116 12.48 2.94 14.50
N GLY A 117 12.19 1.64 14.54
CA GLY A 117 11.37 0.98 13.52
C GLY A 117 9.91 1.43 13.52
N ALA A 118 9.37 1.84 14.68
CA ALA A 118 7.99 2.33 14.78
C ALA A 118 7.73 3.60 13.96
N GLU A 119 8.79 4.35 13.63
CA GLU A 119 8.70 5.55 12.81
C GLU A 119 8.12 5.29 11.42
N ILE A 120 8.10 4.04 10.92
CA ILE A 120 7.38 3.74 9.67
C ILE A 120 5.89 4.13 9.76
N LYS A 121 5.30 4.01 10.95
CA LYS A 121 3.92 4.37 11.26
C LYS A 121 3.82 5.82 11.71
N ASP A 122 4.65 6.20 12.68
CA ASP A 122 4.49 7.43 13.46
C ASP A 122 5.03 8.68 12.73
N ASN A 123 5.97 8.49 11.80
CA ASN A 123 6.63 9.59 11.11
C ASN A 123 5.91 9.95 9.80
N GLU A 124 5.12 11.02 9.83
CA GLU A 124 4.44 11.53 8.64
C GLU A 124 5.41 11.96 7.53
N SER A 125 6.55 12.53 7.90
CA SER A 125 7.59 12.93 6.93
C SER A 125 8.19 11.73 6.23
N PHE A 126 8.35 10.59 6.91
CA PHE A 126 8.78 9.34 6.27
C PHE A 126 7.75 8.84 5.25
N LYS A 127 6.48 8.76 5.64
CA LYS A 127 5.39 8.33 4.73
C LYS A 127 5.23 9.27 3.53
N ALA A 128 5.40 10.58 3.73
CA ALA A 128 5.28 11.58 2.67
C ALA A 128 6.30 11.38 1.54
N LYS A 129 7.50 10.85 1.83
CA LYS A 129 8.56 10.61 0.83
C LYS A 129 8.17 9.57 -0.24
N PHE A 130 7.17 8.73 0.00
CA PHE A 130 6.72 7.74 -0.96
C PHE A 130 5.83 8.33 -2.07
N ARG A 131 5.23 9.51 -1.84
CA ARG A 131 4.30 10.12 -2.80
C ARG A 131 5.02 10.52 -4.08
N GLY A 132 4.44 10.19 -5.23
CA GLY A 132 4.99 10.47 -6.55
C GLY A 132 6.08 9.49 -7.02
N LEU A 133 6.53 8.57 -6.16
CA LEU A 133 7.45 7.51 -6.57
C LEU A 133 6.76 6.51 -7.49
N LYS A 134 7.55 5.85 -8.34
CA LYS A 134 7.06 4.94 -9.37
C LYS A 134 7.45 3.50 -9.08
N LEU A 135 6.59 2.56 -9.45
CA LEU A 135 6.82 1.12 -9.29
C LEU A 135 7.65 0.50 -10.43
N PHE A 136 7.65 1.14 -11.61
CA PHE A 136 8.32 0.64 -12.80
C PHE A 136 9.41 1.62 -13.27
N ASP A 137 10.52 1.08 -13.74
CA ASP A 137 11.61 1.86 -14.33
C ASP A 137 11.24 2.41 -15.72
N ASP A 138 12.13 3.22 -16.30
CA ASP A 138 11.91 3.85 -17.62
C ASP A 138 11.81 2.83 -18.77
N LYS A 139 12.15 1.56 -18.53
CA LYS A 139 12.02 0.44 -19.49
C LYS A 139 10.75 -0.38 -19.26
N GLY A 140 9.89 0.03 -18.32
CA GLY A 140 8.67 -0.68 -17.93
C GLY A 140 8.91 -1.93 -17.09
N LYS A 141 10.11 -2.12 -16.53
CA LYS A 141 10.40 -3.24 -15.63
C LYS A 141 9.97 -2.89 -14.22
N TYR A 142 9.25 -3.81 -13.57
CA TYR A 142 8.88 -3.67 -12.17
C TYR A 142 10.12 -3.69 -11.26
N VAL A 143 10.32 -2.60 -10.52
CA VAL A 143 11.41 -2.42 -9.56
C VAL A 143 10.92 -2.10 -8.14
N SER A 144 9.65 -1.70 -8.00
CA SER A 144 9.04 -1.23 -6.75
C SER A 144 9.76 0.01 -6.18
N VAL A 145 9.57 0.27 -4.88
CA VAL A 145 10.27 1.31 -4.13
C VAL A 145 11.09 0.68 -3.01
N ALA A 146 12.33 1.15 -2.85
CA ALA A 146 13.25 0.70 -1.81
C ALA A 146 13.51 1.77 -0.76
N VAL A 147 13.68 1.35 0.49
CA VAL A 147 14.08 2.19 1.60
C VAL A 147 15.56 1.98 1.86
N VAL A 148 16.39 2.99 1.56
CA VAL A 148 17.84 2.84 1.44
C VAL A 148 18.59 3.62 2.53
N LYS A 149 19.65 3.01 3.08
CA LYS A 149 20.56 3.67 4.01
C LYS A 149 21.66 4.39 3.25
N GLY A 150 22.07 5.57 3.75
CA GLY A 150 23.23 6.30 3.22
C GLY A 150 22.91 7.20 2.03
N GLY A 151 21.64 7.58 1.86
CA GLY A 151 21.20 8.53 0.84
C GLY A 151 20.51 7.87 -0.35
N VAL A 152 19.46 8.52 -0.83
CA VAL A 152 18.77 8.21 -2.09
C VAL A 152 19.71 8.43 -3.28
N LYS A 153 19.93 7.38 -4.08
CA LYS A 153 20.66 7.44 -5.36
C LYS A 153 19.72 7.47 -6.56
N ASP A 154 18.53 6.91 -6.39
CA ASP A 154 17.48 6.89 -7.40
C ASP A 154 16.20 7.51 -6.83
N PRO A 155 15.98 8.82 -7.02
CA PRO A 155 14.85 9.53 -6.44
C PRO A 155 13.49 9.13 -7.02
N LYS A 156 13.44 8.31 -8.09
CA LYS A 156 12.17 7.79 -8.62
C LYS A 156 11.69 6.55 -7.87
N HIS A 157 12.62 5.80 -7.26
CA HIS A 157 12.39 4.46 -6.73
C HIS A 157 12.94 4.25 -5.31
N GLN A 158 13.49 5.29 -4.67
CA GLN A 158 14.11 5.17 -3.35
C GLN A 158 13.65 6.24 -2.37
N VAL A 159 13.58 5.83 -1.11
CA VAL A 159 13.32 6.68 0.06
C VAL A 159 14.45 6.48 1.08
N ASP A 160 14.87 7.54 1.76
CA ASP A 160 15.85 7.40 2.84
C ASP A 160 15.30 6.57 4.01
N ALA A 161 16.12 5.65 4.49
CA ALA A 161 15.87 4.84 5.67
C ALA A 161 15.75 5.66 6.95
N ILE A 162 15.00 5.11 7.91
CA ILE A 162 14.96 5.63 9.27
C ILE A 162 16.29 5.32 9.95
N ALA A 163 16.90 6.35 10.54
CA ALA A 163 18.17 6.23 11.24
C ALA A 163 18.05 5.20 12.39
N GLY A 164 19.02 4.28 12.48
CA GLY A 164 19.01 3.22 13.50
C GLY A 164 18.03 2.06 13.25
N ALA A 165 17.17 2.12 12.22
CA ALA A 165 16.16 1.10 11.93
C ALA A 165 16.38 0.42 10.57
N THR A 166 17.61 -0.02 10.30
CA THR A 166 17.98 -0.61 9.00
C THR A 166 17.23 -1.90 8.70
N LEU A 167 17.03 -2.78 9.70
CA LEU A 167 16.34 -4.05 9.49
C LEU A 167 14.85 -3.84 9.20
N THR A 168 14.18 -2.93 9.92
CA THR A 168 12.82 -2.48 9.61
C THR A 168 12.71 -1.90 8.20
N SER A 169 13.67 -1.04 7.81
CA SER A 169 13.72 -0.43 6.48
C SER A 169 13.86 -1.46 5.36
N ASN A 170 14.69 -2.49 5.57
CA ASN A 170 14.80 -3.61 4.65
C ASN A 170 13.49 -4.41 4.58
N GLY A 171 12.83 -4.60 5.73
CA GLY A 171 11.50 -5.19 5.82
C GLY A 171 10.46 -4.45 4.98
N VAL A 172 10.40 -3.11 5.07
CA VAL A 172 9.51 -2.28 4.25
C VAL A 172 9.83 -2.44 2.77
N THR A 173 11.12 -2.45 2.39
CA THR A 173 11.55 -2.66 1.00
C THR A 173 11.05 -3.99 0.43
N GLU A 174 11.27 -5.09 1.15
CA GLU A 174 10.80 -6.42 0.73
C GLU A 174 9.27 -6.51 0.73
N MET A 175 8.61 -5.90 1.72
CA MET A 175 7.15 -5.84 1.79
C MET A 175 6.55 -5.10 0.59
N MET A 176 7.11 -3.94 0.22
CA MET A 176 6.69 -3.18 -0.96
C MET A 176 6.90 -3.99 -2.23
N LYS A 177 8.07 -4.61 -2.39
CA LYS A 177 8.43 -5.36 -3.60
C LYS A 177 7.59 -6.63 -3.79
N ARG A 178 7.42 -7.44 -2.76
CA ARG A 178 6.66 -8.70 -2.87
C ARG A 178 5.16 -8.47 -2.75
N GLY A 179 4.76 -7.58 -1.84
CA GLY A 179 3.36 -7.29 -1.56
C GLY A 179 2.66 -6.61 -2.73
N LEU A 180 3.32 -5.69 -3.45
CA LEU A 180 2.70 -5.08 -4.63
C LEU A 180 2.72 -5.99 -5.86
N ALA A 181 3.70 -6.90 -5.96
CA ALA A 181 3.81 -7.81 -7.10
C ALA A 181 2.56 -8.67 -7.34
N VAL A 182 1.85 -9.07 -6.27
CA VAL A 182 0.63 -9.89 -6.37
C VAL A 182 -0.52 -9.17 -7.06
N TYR A 183 -0.52 -7.84 -7.07
CA TYR A 183 -1.57 -7.02 -7.67
C TYR A 183 -1.29 -6.67 -9.14
N LEU A 184 -0.06 -6.86 -9.62
CA LEU A 184 0.33 -6.47 -10.98
C LEU A 184 -0.51 -7.17 -12.07
N PRO A 185 -0.80 -8.49 -12.00
CA PRO A 185 -1.63 -9.14 -13.01
C PRO A 185 -3.04 -8.54 -13.08
N TYR A 186 -3.61 -8.19 -11.92
CA TYR A 186 -4.90 -7.51 -11.85
C TYR A 186 -4.84 -6.14 -12.53
N PHE A 187 -3.84 -5.32 -12.20
CA PHE A 187 -3.68 -3.99 -12.81
C PHE A 187 -3.44 -4.06 -14.33
N GLU A 188 -2.65 -5.03 -14.79
CA GLU A 188 -2.46 -5.26 -16.23
C GLU A 188 -3.75 -5.70 -16.92
N SER A 189 -4.64 -6.44 -16.23
CA SER A 189 -5.95 -6.80 -16.79
C SER A 189 -6.86 -5.59 -16.97
N LEU A 190 -6.70 -4.54 -16.15
CA LEU A 190 -7.46 -3.31 -16.26
C LEU A 190 -6.97 -2.41 -17.40
N LYS A 191 -5.67 -2.42 -17.73
CA LYS A 191 -5.10 -1.65 -18.84
C LYS A 191 -5.52 -2.17 -20.23
N LYS A 192 -5.92 -3.44 -20.32
CA LYS A 192 -6.32 -4.09 -21.58
C LYS A 192 -7.79 -3.89 -21.94
N LYS A 193 -8.57 -3.24 -21.07
CA LYS A 193 -9.96 -2.89 -21.29
C LYS A 193 -10.06 -1.45 -21.76
#